data_AF-A0A453PHL9-F1
#
_entry.id   AF-A0A453PHL9-F1
#
_cell.length_a   1.000
_cell.length_b   1.000
_cell.length_c   1.000
_cell.angle_alpha   90.00
_cell.angle_beta   90.00
_cell.angle_gamma   90.00
#
_symmetry.space_group_name_H-M   'P 1'
#
loop_
_entity.id
_entity.type
_entity.pdbx_description
1 polymer ?
#
loop_
_entity_poly.entity_id
_entity_poly.type
_entity_poly.pdbx_seq_one_letter_code
_entity_poly.pdbx_strand_id
1 'polypeptide(L)'
;MIFFFVITSVRGLSVTLYMCCLILSQARVLREFSPEEVTANIYTMVDVLLHHIQLELQRGHLVQDLLSKAITNLAFFVWTHELVPLDIVLLALIDRDDDPYALRLVISLLERPELQHRIKAFCSSRSPEHWLKNQPPKRAELQKALGNHLSWKD
;
A
#
# COMPACT_ATOMS: atom_id res chain seq x y z
N MET A 1 24.36 5.77 -16.33
CA MET A 1 25.31 5.73 -15.20
C MET A 1 25.12 7.00 -14.36
N ILE A 2 24.00 7.08 -13.61
CA ILE A 2 23.77 8.13 -12.61
C ILE A 2 23.56 7.39 -11.30
N PHE A 3 24.59 7.50 -10.47
CA PHE A 3 24.91 6.70 -9.31
C PHE A 3 23.95 7.02 -8.14
N PHE A 4 23.47 6.02 -7.40
CA PHE A 4 24.18 5.36 -6.29
C PHE A 4 24.41 6.24 -5.04
N PHE A 5 23.84 7.45 -4.96
CA PHE A 5 24.15 8.39 -3.88
C PHE A 5 22.97 8.77 -2.99
N VAL A 6 22.25 7.78 -2.46
CA VAL A 6 21.67 7.84 -1.09
C VAL A 6 21.81 6.44 -0.47
N ILE A 7 23.03 5.93 -0.50
CA ILE A 7 23.42 4.69 0.16
C ILE A 7 24.14 5.09 1.44
N THR A 8 23.38 5.39 2.49
CA THR A 8 23.82 5.27 3.88
C THR A 8 22.70 5.75 4.79
N SER A 9 22.28 4.90 5.73
CA SER A 9 21.46 5.24 6.90
C SER A 9 19.94 5.07 6.80
N VAL A 10 19.47 3.88 6.41
CA VAL A 10 18.34 3.25 7.14
C VAL A 10 18.62 1.75 7.25
N ARG A 11 19.24 1.34 8.37
CA ARG A 11 19.43 -0.07 8.73
C ARG A 11 18.05 -0.67 9.03
N GLY A 12 17.41 -1.28 8.05
CA GLY A 12 16.20 -2.04 8.33
C GLY A 12 15.40 -2.45 7.12
N LEU A 13 15.10 -1.57 6.17
CA LEU A 13 14.38 -2.01 4.97
C LEU A 13 15.31 -2.81 4.07
N SER A 14 14.88 -4.00 3.65
CA SER A 14 15.53 -4.72 2.57
C SER A 14 15.63 -3.78 1.38
N VAL A 15 16.86 -3.62 0.86
CA VAL A 15 17.17 -2.82 -0.33
C VAL A 15 16.19 -3.12 -1.47
N THR A 16 15.62 -4.32 -1.51
CA THR A 16 14.64 -4.79 -2.51
C THR A 16 13.24 -4.18 -2.35
N LEU A 17 12.72 -4.02 -1.12
CA LEU A 17 11.46 -3.29 -0.89
C LEU A 17 11.65 -1.80 -1.15
N TYR A 18 12.80 -1.26 -0.77
CA TYR A 18 13.14 0.12 -1.04
C TYR A 18 13.28 0.37 -2.54
N MET A 19 13.82 -0.58 -3.31
CA MET A 19 13.91 -0.54 -4.78
C MET A 19 12.55 -0.73 -5.47
N CYS A 20 11.66 -1.62 -4.99
CA CYS A 20 10.30 -1.75 -5.52
C CYS A 20 9.47 -0.49 -5.23
N CYS A 21 9.61 0.06 -4.03
CA CYS A 21 9.05 1.37 -3.72
C CYS A 21 9.77 2.48 -4.46
N LEU A 22 11.05 2.39 -4.83
CA LEU A 22 11.74 3.37 -5.70
C LEU A 22 11.18 3.35 -7.13
N ILE A 23 10.78 2.17 -7.62
CA ILE A 23 10.09 1.99 -8.90
C ILE A 23 8.70 2.67 -8.83
N LEU A 24 7.96 2.49 -7.75
CA LEU A 24 6.65 3.13 -7.52
C LEU A 24 6.78 4.63 -7.14
N SER A 25 7.86 5.03 -6.46
CA SER A 25 8.12 6.37 -5.91
C SER A 25 8.97 7.24 -6.83
N GLN A 26 9.16 6.83 -8.09
CA GLN A 26 9.34 7.83 -9.13
C GLN A 26 8.01 8.59 -9.27
N ALA A 27 7.73 9.44 -8.28
CA ALA A 27 6.63 10.40 -8.24
C ALA A 27 6.74 11.44 -9.39
N ARG A 28 7.82 11.38 -10.19
CA ARG A 28 7.98 12.09 -11.46
C ARG A 28 7.62 11.25 -12.71
N VAL A 29 7.52 9.92 -12.61
CA VAL A 29 7.24 8.98 -13.71
C VAL A 29 5.85 8.33 -13.60
N LEU A 30 5.12 8.46 -12.47
CA LEU A 30 3.69 8.10 -12.41
C LEU A 30 2.81 8.85 -13.43
N ARG A 31 3.33 9.89 -14.11
CA ARG A 31 2.69 10.55 -15.26
C ARG A 31 2.70 9.71 -16.53
N GLU A 32 3.66 8.79 -16.65
CA GLU A 32 3.91 7.96 -17.83
C GLU A 32 3.37 6.54 -17.65
N PHE A 33 3.09 6.12 -16.40
CA PHE A 33 2.54 4.80 -16.12
C PHE A 33 1.02 4.78 -16.27
N SER A 34 0.56 3.82 -17.05
CA SER A 34 -0.85 3.43 -17.12
C SER A 34 -1.32 2.81 -15.80
N PRO A 35 -2.62 2.88 -15.48
CA PRO A 35 -3.20 2.18 -14.33
C PRO A 35 -2.85 0.68 -14.29
N GLU A 36 -2.75 0.06 -15.46
CA GLU A 36 -2.36 -1.34 -15.64
C GLU A 36 -0.92 -1.59 -15.18
N GLU A 37 0.02 -0.73 -15.56
CA GLU A 37 1.42 -0.83 -15.13
C GLU A 37 1.58 -0.57 -13.63
N VAL A 38 0.84 0.40 -13.07
CA VAL A 38 0.83 0.63 -11.62
C VAL A 38 0.34 -0.63 -10.89
N THR A 39 -0.74 -1.24 -11.39
CA THR A 39 -1.27 -2.48 -10.82
C THR A 39 -0.23 -3.61 -10.92
N ALA A 40 0.36 -3.84 -12.10
CA ALA A 40 1.38 -4.87 -12.29
C ALA A 40 2.61 -4.67 -11.38
N ASN A 41 3.02 -3.41 -11.17
CA ASN A 41 4.12 -3.06 -10.27
C ASN A 41 3.78 -3.36 -8.81
N ILE A 42 2.53 -3.13 -8.38
CA ILE A 42 2.08 -3.47 -7.02
C ILE A 42 2.08 -4.99 -6.82
N TYR A 43 1.62 -5.77 -7.79
CA TYR A 43 1.69 -7.24 -7.71
C TYR A 43 3.14 -7.72 -7.63
N THR A 44 4.02 -7.15 -8.45
CA THR A 44 5.45 -7.47 -8.41
C THR A 44 6.09 -7.10 -7.06
N MET A 45 5.70 -5.97 -6.47
CA MET A 45 6.15 -5.55 -5.14
C MET A 45 5.71 -6.56 -4.07
N VAL A 46 4.47 -7.07 -4.13
CA VAL A 46 3.96 -8.10 -3.22
C VAL A 46 4.74 -9.40 -3.38
N ASP A 47 4.99 -9.84 -4.61
CA ASP A 47 5.77 -11.05 -4.90
C ASP A 47 7.19 -10.96 -4.30
N VAL A 48 7.85 -9.81 -4.49
CA VAL A 48 9.18 -9.54 -3.93
C VAL A 48 9.14 -9.50 -2.39
N LEU A 49 8.10 -8.92 -1.80
CA LEU A 49 7.94 -8.86 -0.35
C LEU A 49 7.80 -10.26 0.25
N LEU A 50 6.93 -11.10 -0.30
CA LEU A 50 6.69 -12.46 0.17
C LEU A 50 7.95 -13.32 0.00
N HIS A 51 8.60 -13.22 -1.16
CA HIS A 51 9.87 -13.90 -1.41
C HIS A 51 10.95 -13.46 -0.39
N HIS A 52 11.03 -12.17 -0.06
CA HIS A 52 11.96 -11.68 0.95
C HIS A 52 11.66 -12.24 2.35
N ILE A 53 10.39 -12.32 2.75
CA ILE A 53 9.99 -12.94 4.02
C ILE A 53 10.46 -14.39 4.08
N GLN A 54 10.25 -15.16 3.00
CA GLN A 54 10.70 -16.55 2.91
C GLN A 54 12.23 -16.67 3.00
N LEU A 55 12.97 -15.81 2.31
CA LEU A 55 14.44 -15.79 2.36
C LEU A 55 14.99 -15.50 3.76
N GLU A 56 14.42 -14.50 4.45
CA GLU A 56 14.87 -14.18 5.81
C GLU A 56 14.45 -15.25 6.82
N LEU A 57 13.33 -15.93 6.60
CA LEU A 57 12.92 -17.07 7.41
C LEU A 57 13.93 -18.23 7.28
N GLN A 58 14.42 -18.50 6.08
CA GLN A 58 15.47 -19.51 5.84
C GLN A 58 16.79 -19.15 6.53
N ARG A 59 17.05 -17.85 6.76
CA ARG A 59 18.21 -17.37 7.53
C ARG A 59 18.02 -17.46 9.04
N GLY A 60 16.87 -17.95 9.51
CA GLY A 60 16.57 -18.15 10.93
C GLY A 60 15.93 -16.93 11.61
N HIS A 61 15.47 -15.93 10.86
CA HIS A 61 14.74 -14.81 11.44
C HIS A 61 13.34 -15.23 11.89
N LEU A 62 12.86 -14.61 12.97
CA LEU A 62 11.54 -14.89 13.52
C LEU A 62 10.45 -14.36 12.58
N VAL A 63 9.49 -15.22 12.23
CA VAL A 63 8.34 -14.88 11.38
C VAL A 63 7.62 -13.63 11.88
N GLN A 64 7.39 -13.51 13.18
CA GLN A 64 6.64 -12.39 13.77
C GLN A 64 7.35 -11.04 13.53
N ASP A 65 8.68 -11.02 13.64
CA ASP A 65 9.46 -9.80 13.40
C ASP A 65 9.41 -9.40 11.92
N LEU A 66 9.48 -10.38 11.02
CA LEU A 66 9.37 -10.17 9.58
C LEU A 66 7.98 -9.64 9.19
N LEU A 67 6.91 -10.23 9.71
CA LEU A 67 5.53 -9.80 9.45
C LEU A 67 5.26 -8.41 10.03
N SER A 68 5.67 -8.16 11.28
CA SER A 68 5.53 -6.86 11.93
C SER A 68 6.21 -5.73 11.14
N LYS A 69 7.42 -6.02 10.61
CA LYS A 69 8.17 -5.11 9.77
C LYS A 69 7.55 -4.92 8.39
N ALA A 70 7.08 -5.99 7.75
CA ALA A 70 6.36 -5.92 6.48
C ALA A 70 5.11 -5.03 6.60
N ILE A 71 4.30 -5.26 7.64
CA ILE A 71 3.10 -4.46 7.93
C ILE A 71 3.44 -3.01 8.20
N THR A 72 4.46 -2.74 9.02
CA THR A 72 4.88 -1.36 9.31
C THR A 72 5.27 -0.63 8.02
N ASN A 73 6.00 -1.29 7.13
CA ASN A 73 6.40 -0.69 5.85
C ASN A 73 5.21 -0.48 4.91
N LEU A 74 4.34 -1.49 4.74
CA LEU A 74 3.15 -1.36 3.90
C LEU A 74 2.22 -0.26 4.41
N ALA A 75 1.98 -0.21 5.73
CA ALA A 75 1.18 0.84 6.36
C ALA A 75 1.77 2.23 6.11
N PHE A 76 3.10 2.37 6.16
CA PHE A 76 3.78 3.62 5.86
C PHE A 76 3.57 4.07 4.40
N PHE A 77 3.65 3.15 3.44
CA PHE A 77 3.42 3.45 2.02
C PHE A 77 1.95 3.75 1.69
N VAL A 78 1.01 3.08 2.36
CA VAL A 78 -0.43 3.30 2.16
C VAL A 78 -0.91 4.58 2.85
N TRP A 79 -0.57 4.75 4.12
CA TRP A 79 -1.23 5.76 4.99
C TRP A 79 -0.42 7.02 5.19
N THR A 80 0.92 6.93 5.22
CA THR A 80 1.77 8.11 5.49
C THR A 80 2.14 8.82 4.20
N HIS A 81 2.61 8.08 3.21
CA HIS A 81 3.05 8.68 1.95
C HIS A 81 2.03 8.61 0.84
N GLU A 82 0.94 7.84 1.01
CA GLU A 82 -0.06 7.70 -0.03
C GLU A 82 0.64 7.41 -1.38
N LEU A 83 1.48 6.36 -1.41
CA LEU A 83 2.21 5.92 -2.61
C LEU A 83 1.53 4.76 -3.32
N VAL A 84 0.93 3.86 -2.55
CA VAL A 84 0.19 2.71 -3.09
C VAL A 84 -1.25 2.70 -2.59
N PRO A 85 -2.22 2.44 -3.47
CA PRO A 85 -3.62 2.34 -3.08
C PRO A 85 -3.86 1.03 -2.31
N LEU A 86 -4.46 1.13 -1.12
CA LEU A 86 -4.65 -0.01 -0.20
C LEU A 86 -5.42 -1.16 -0.85
N ASP A 87 -6.49 -0.86 -1.57
CA ASP A 87 -7.37 -1.83 -2.22
C ASP A 87 -6.61 -2.72 -3.21
N ILE A 88 -5.70 -2.14 -4.00
CA ILE A 88 -4.87 -2.91 -4.92
C ILE A 88 -3.82 -3.74 -4.18
N VAL A 89 -3.23 -3.22 -3.09
CA VAL A 89 -2.30 -3.99 -2.25
C VAL A 89 -3.01 -5.18 -1.58
N LEU A 90 -4.23 -4.96 -1.06
CA LEU A 90 -5.04 -6.03 -0.48
C LEU A 90 -5.40 -7.07 -1.52
N LEU A 91 -5.84 -6.65 -2.71
CA LEU A 91 -6.17 -7.55 -3.81
C LEU A 91 -4.94 -8.39 -4.21
N ALA A 92 -3.78 -7.75 -4.42
CA ALA A 92 -2.55 -8.44 -4.77
C ALA A 92 -2.09 -9.46 -3.71
N LEU A 93 -2.28 -9.16 -2.42
CA LEU A 93 -1.99 -10.12 -1.34
C LEU A 93 -3.01 -11.25 -1.26
N ILE A 94 -4.30 -10.98 -1.52
CA ILE A 94 -5.35 -11.99 -1.53
C ILE A 94 -5.16 -12.97 -2.70
N ASP A 95 -4.74 -12.47 -3.86
CA ASP A 95 -4.43 -13.27 -5.06
C ASP A 95 -3.17 -14.14 -4.92
N ARG A 96 -2.47 -14.05 -3.78
CA ARG A 96 -1.32 -14.91 -3.40
C ARG A 96 -1.68 -15.78 -2.20
N ASP A 97 -2.89 -16.33 -2.22
CA ASP A 97 -3.42 -17.20 -1.15
C ASP A 97 -2.68 -18.55 -1.01
N ASP A 98 -1.79 -18.85 -1.96
CA ASP A 98 -0.84 -19.96 -1.90
C ASP A 98 0.31 -19.71 -0.91
N ASP A 99 0.62 -18.46 -0.53
CA ASP A 99 1.60 -18.13 0.50
C ASP A 99 0.95 -17.99 1.90
N PRO A 100 1.45 -18.73 2.92
CA PRO A 100 0.84 -18.75 4.27
C PRO A 100 0.95 -17.42 5.03
N TYR A 101 1.76 -16.48 4.55
CA TYR A 101 1.98 -15.16 5.14
C TYR A 101 1.16 -14.07 4.45
N ALA A 102 0.78 -14.24 3.18
CA ALA A 102 0.05 -13.23 2.43
C ALA A 102 -1.29 -12.84 3.12
N LEU A 103 -2.13 -13.83 3.44
CA LEU A 103 -3.41 -13.59 4.12
C LEU A 103 -3.22 -13.07 5.56
N ARG A 104 -2.11 -13.42 6.23
CA ARG A 104 -1.78 -12.83 7.54
C ARG A 104 -1.50 -11.34 7.42
N LEU A 105 -0.81 -10.93 6.36
CA LEU A 105 -0.56 -9.52 6.08
C LEU A 105 -1.87 -8.78 5.79
N VAL A 106 -2.80 -9.40 5.04
CA VAL A 106 -4.14 -8.84 4.77
C VAL A 106 -4.89 -8.57 6.08
N ILE A 107 -4.97 -9.57 6.98
CA ILE A 107 -5.65 -9.41 8.28
C ILE A 107 -5.02 -8.26 9.07
N SER A 108 -3.69 -8.24 9.18
CA SER A 108 -2.98 -7.20 9.94
C SER A 108 -3.16 -5.79 9.34
N LEU A 109 -3.26 -5.66 8.01
CA LEU A 109 -3.57 -4.40 7.34
C LEU A 109 -5.02 -3.94 7.60
N LEU A 110 -5.97 -4.88 7.62
CA LEU A 110 -7.39 -4.57 7.88
C LEU A 110 -7.63 -4.16 9.33
N GLU A 111 -6.88 -4.72 10.28
CA GLU A 111 -6.96 -4.39 11.72
C GLU A 111 -6.31 -3.05 12.08
N ARG A 112 -5.63 -2.39 11.13
CA ARG A 112 -4.96 -1.12 11.37
C ARG A 112 -5.93 -0.03 11.84
N PRO A 113 -5.59 0.71 12.91
CA PRO A 113 -6.45 1.76 13.44
C PRO A 113 -6.74 2.87 12.43
N GLU A 114 -5.81 3.16 11.51
CA GLU A 114 -5.97 4.14 10.45
C GLU A 114 -7.18 3.81 9.55
N LEU A 115 -7.27 2.55 9.09
CA LEU A 115 -8.40 2.08 8.29
C LEU A 115 -9.69 2.05 9.12
N GLN A 116 -9.62 1.48 10.33
CA GLN A 116 -10.79 1.36 11.21
C GLN A 116 -11.39 2.71 11.56
N HIS A 117 -10.56 3.72 11.82
CA HIS A 117 -11.00 5.09 12.08
C HIS A 117 -11.67 5.69 10.84
N ARG A 118 -11.07 5.52 9.66
CA ARG A 118 -11.60 6.02 8.39
C ARG A 118 -12.96 5.42 8.04
N ILE A 119 -13.13 4.10 8.23
CA ILE A 119 -14.41 3.41 8.04
C ILE A 119 -15.45 3.92 9.03
N LYS A 120 -15.12 3.99 10.34
CA LYS A 120 -16.04 4.50 11.37
C LYS A 120 -16.48 5.94 11.08
N ALA A 121 -15.56 6.81 10.68
CA ALA A 121 -15.87 8.19 10.30
C ALA A 121 -16.81 8.26 9.08
N PHE A 122 -16.61 7.38 8.10
CA PHE A 122 -17.49 7.28 6.93
C PHE A 122 -18.90 6.83 7.33
N CYS A 123 -19.02 5.76 8.12
CA CYS A 123 -20.30 5.24 8.60
C CYS A 123 -21.07 6.26 9.44
N SER A 124 -20.39 6.99 10.33
CA SER A 124 -21.03 8.00 11.20
C SER A 124 -21.48 9.27 10.45
N SER A 125 -20.86 9.59 9.32
CA SER A 125 -21.10 10.86 8.61
C SER A 125 -22.10 10.76 7.45
N ARG A 126 -22.51 9.55 7.04
CA ARG A 126 -23.34 9.36 5.85
C ARG A 126 -24.59 8.54 6.12
N SER A 127 -25.66 8.93 5.42
CA SER A 127 -26.88 8.14 5.31
C SER A 127 -26.83 7.31 4.02
N PRO A 128 -27.16 6.01 4.07
CA PRO A 128 -27.07 5.10 2.92
C PRO A 128 -28.08 5.43 1.80
N GLU A 129 -29.14 6.18 2.12
CA GLU A 129 -30.26 6.51 1.23
C GLU A 129 -29.95 7.69 0.29
N HIS A 130 -28.83 7.61 -0.43
CA HIS A 130 -28.42 8.67 -1.35
C HIS A 130 -29.42 8.88 -2.50
N TRP A 131 -30.17 7.84 -2.88
CA TRP A 131 -31.23 7.91 -3.90
C TRP A 131 -32.51 8.62 -3.41
N LEU A 132 -32.70 8.79 -2.09
CA LEU A 132 -33.84 9.54 -1.53
C LEU A 132 -33.54 11.04 -1.35
N LYS A 133 -32.27 11.44 -1.51
CA LYS A 133 -31.84 12.83 -1.37
C LYS A 133 -31.60 13.39 -2.77
N ASN A 134 -32.37 14.39 -3.18
CA ASN A 134 -32.19 15.13 -4.45
C ASN A 134 -30.88 15.95 -4.50
N GLN A 135 -29.97 15.76 -3.55
CA GLN A 135 -28.66 16.37 -3.57
C GLN A 135 -27.66 15.36 -4.15
N PRO A 136 -26.75 15.78 -5.04
CA PRO A 136 -25.68 14.91 -5.50
C PRO A 136 -24.95 14.34 -4.27
N PRO A 137 -24.65 13.02 -4.25
CA PRO A 137 -24.02 12.41 -3.10
C PRO A 137 -22.77 13.20 -2.76
N LYS A 138 -22.72 13.75 -1.53
CA LYS A 138 -21.59 14.55 -1.04
C LYS A 138 -20.39 13.65 -0.89
N ARG A 139 -19.75 13.22 -1.98
CA ARG A 139 -18.46 12.51 -1.98
C ARG A 139 -17.49 13.43 -1.24
N ALA A 140 -16.67 12.87 -0.34
CA ALA A 140 -15.50 13.61 0.11
C ALA A 140 -14.80 14.06 -1.18
N GLU A 141 -14.34 15.31 -1.25
CA GLU A 141 -13.68 15.84 -2.45
C GLU A 141 -12.82 14.73 -3.03
N LEU A 142 -13.06 14.34 -4.27
CA LEU A 142 -12.51 13.09 -4.82
C LEU A 142 -10.99 13.04 -4.56
N GLN A 143 -10.34 14.20 -4.65
CA GLN A 143 -8.96 14.49 -4.30
C GLN A 143 -8.55 14.20 -2.85
N LYS A 144 -9.43 14.44 -1.88
CA LYS A 144 -9.22 14.20 -0.44
C LYS A 144 -9.57 12.76 -0.05
N ALA A 145 -10.43 12.09 -0.82
CA ALA A 145 -10.83 10.71 -0.60
C ALA A 145 -9.88 9.70 -1.27
N LEU A 146 -9.27 10.07 -2.40
CA LEU A 146 -8.33 9.22 -3.11
C LEU A 146 -6.89 9.40 -2.62
N GLY A 147 -6.67 10.22 -1.59
CA GLY A 147 -5.35 10.72 -1.24
C GLY A 147 -4.76 11.58 -2.36
N ASN A 148 -3.58 12.13 -2.13
CA ASN A 148 -2.87 12.93 -3.14
C ASN A 148 -2.52 12.14 -4.43
N HIS A 149 -2.78 10.82 -4.44
CA HIS A 149 -2.60 9.93 -5.59
C HIS A 149 -3.29 10.42 -6.87
N LEU A 150 -4.44 11.10 -6.76
CA LEU A 150 -5.25 11.54 -7.92
C LEU A 150 -5.58 13.03 -7.87
N SER A 151 -4.97 13.80 -6.97
CA SER A 151 -5.32 15.20 -6.71
C SER A 151 -4.57 16.23 -7.57
N TRP A 152 -3.90 15.83 -8.64
CA TRP A 152 -3.20 16.79 -9.48
C TRP A 152 -4.18 17.40 -10.51
N LYS A 153 -4.90 18.42 -10.04
CA LYS A 153 -5.53 19.44 -10.90
C LYS A 153 -4.43 20.17 -11.68
N ASP A 154 -4.75 20.51 -12.92
CA ASP A 154 -3.99 21.44 -13.78
C ASP A 154 -3.53 22.70 -13.04
#